data_AF-A0A7K0RGJ9-F1
#
_entry.id   AF-A0A7K0RGJ9-F1
#
_cell.length_a   1.000
_cell.length_b   1.000
_cell.length_c   1.000
_cell.angle_alpha   90.00
_cell.angle_beta   90.00
_cell.angle_gamma   90.00
#
_symmetry.space_group_name_H-M   'P 1'
#
loop_
_entity.id
_entity.type
_entity.pdbx_description
1 polymer ?
#
loop_
_entity_poly.entity_id
_entity_poly.type
_entity_poly.pdbx_seq_one_letter_code
_entity_poly.pdbx_strand_id
1 'polypeptide(L)'
;MPSPLSRSRTPIAAIASAVAIFCLTFASAAGAFPARPTTVTGTVTTNGKPVSGVAVAVYGAGESRARWLGGSKTASDGSFSIDYEVPLGGLVYAITNDASGRRREVAVIGSPLDVGCASTCGRRATMAGRLIDPAAGLESSLTINERTTVASSFALAQYFHGTTIYGVQ
;
A
#
# COMPACT_ATOMS: atom_id res chain seq x y z
N MET A 1 -8.65 58.19 -64.05
CA MET A 1 -8.78 56.77 -64.44
C MET A 1 -8.12 56.61 -65.80
N PRO A 2 -6.90 56.05 -65.84
CA PRO A 2 -6.72 54.62 -66.10
C PRO A 2 -5.65 53.96 -65.19
N SER A 3 -5.66 52.62 -65.19
CA SER A 3 -4.92 51.67 -64.36
C SER A 3 -3.39 51.72 -64.52
N PRO A 4 -2.62 51.31 -63.50
CA PRO A 4 -1.36 50.60 -63.72
C PRO A 4 -1.54 49.08 -63.54
N LEU A 5 -1.25 48.37 -64.63
CA LEU A 5 -1.08 46.93 -64.70
C LEU A 5 0.24 46.50 -64.05
N SER A 6 0.13 45.52 -63.15
CA SER A 6 0.95 44.30 -63.04
C SER A 6 2.36 44.32 -63.67
N ARG A 7 3.39 44.13 -62.84
CA ARG A 7 4.48 43.22 -63.19
C ARG A 7 5.04 42.47 -61.99
N SER A 8 4.85 41.17 -62.07
CA SER A 8 5.30 40.09 -61.20
C SER A 8 6.82 39.95 -61.14
N ARG A 9 7.31 39.42 -60.01
CA ARG A 9 8.31 38.35 -59.93
C ARG A 9 8.48 37.84 -58.49
N THR A 10 7.76 36.73 -58.25
CA THR A 10 8.15 35.50 -57.52
C THR A 10 8.80 35.55 -56.12
N PRO A 11 8.35 34.63 -55.24
CA PRO A 11 8.57 34.68 -53.79
C PRO A 11 9.97 34.17 -53.39
N ILE A 12 10.62 34.89 -52.48
CA ILE A 12 11.79 34.37 -51.76
C ILE A 12 11.31 33.31 -50.78
N ALA A 13 11.78 32.10 -51.07
CA ALA A 13 11.75 30.86 -50.31
C ALA A 13 11.56 30.98 -48.79
N ALA A 14 10.52 30.28 -48.32
CA ALA A 14 10.51 29.33 -47.21
C ALA A 14 11.75 29.28 -46.31
N ILE A 15 11.56 29.53 -45.01
CA ILE A 15 11.95 28.57 -43.95
C ILE A 15 10.86 28.61 -42.86
N ALA A 16 9.84 27.76 -43.00
CA ALA A 16 9.00 27.36 -41.89
C ALA A 16 9.86 26.47 -40.98
N SER A 17 10.41 27.04 -39.90
CA SER A 17 11.09 26.24 -38.88
C SER A 17 10.05 25.52 -38.05
N ALA A 18 9.74 24.30 -38.46
CA ALA A 18 9.13 23.28 -37.64
C ALA A 18 10.07 22.99 -36.46
N VAL A 19 9.81 23.60 -35.30
CA VAL A 19 10.40 23.15 -34.04
C VAL A 19 9.65 21.88 -33.68
N ALA A 20 10.21 20.77 -34.14
CA ALA A 20 9.74 19.43 -33.85
C ALA A 20 9.71 19.23 -32.33
N ILE A 21 8.51 18.94 -31.86
CA ILE A 21 8.16 18.47 -30.53
C ILE A 21 9.06 17.28 -30.19
N PHE A 22 10.07 17.49 -29.35
CA PHE A 22 10.80 16.41 -28.70
C PHE A 22 10.34 16.35 -27.24
N CYS A 23 9.06 16.05 -27.05
CA CYS A 23 8.55 15.57 -25.77
C CYS A 23 9.15 14.18 -25.54
N LEU A 24 10.30 14.14 -24.86
CA LEU A 24 10.80 12.92 -24.24
C LEU A 24 9.85 12.56 -23.12
N THR A 25 8.78 11.85 -23.46
CA THR A 25 8.02 11.08 -22.48
C THR A 25 8.92 9.94 -22.03
N PHE A 26 9.69 10.18 -20.97
CA PHE A 26 10.14 9.09 -20.10
C PHE A 26 8.87 8.49 -19.48
N ALA A 27 8.18 7.64 -20.26
CA ALA A 27 7.24 6.69 -19.73
C ALA A 27 8.07 5.69 -18.95
N SER A 28 8.34 6.00 -17.68
CA SER A 28 8.81 5.02 -16.71
C SER A 28 7.79 3.89 -16.72
N ALA A 29 8.13 2.80 -17.38
CA ALA A 29 7.42 1.55 -17.26
C ALA A 29 7.62 1.08 -15.81
N ALA A 30 6.77 1.58 -14.92
CA ALA A 30 6.56 0.94 -13.64
C ALA A 30 6.01 -0.45 -13.98
N GLY A 31 6.90 -1.45 -13.97
CA GLY A 31 6.48 -2.84 -14.03
C GLY A 31 5.49 -3.05 -12.89
N ALA A 32 4.21 -3.20 -13.23
CA ALA A 32 3.21 -3.59 -12.26
C ALA A 32 3.54 -5.02 -11.86
N PHE A 33 4.20 -5.19 -10.72
CA PHE A 33 4.25 -6.50 -10.09
C PHE A 33 2.81 -6.91 -9.82
N PRO A 34 2.39 -8.13 -10.21
CA PRO A 34 1.03 -8.57 -9.96
C PRO A 34 0.79 -8.56 -8.46
N ALA A 35 -0.22 -7.80 -8.04
CA ALA A 35 -0.67 -7.80 -6.67
C ALA A 35 -1.08 -9.22 -6.29
N ARG A 36 -0.51 -9.77 -5.21
CA ARG A 36 -0.74 -11.16 -4.82
C ARG A 36 -1.90 -11.23 -3.84
N PRO A 37 -2.96 -12.01 -4.13
CA PRO A 37 -4.04 -12.20 -3.18
C PRO A 37 -3.53 -13.01 -1.98
N THR A 38 -3.92 -12.59 -0.79
CA THR A 38 -3.70 -13.30 0.46
C THR A 38 -4.94 -13.21 1.34
N THR A 39 -5.03 -14.08 2.33
CA THR A 39 -6.13 -14.08 3.30
C THR A 39 -5.57 -13.84 4.69
N VAL A 40 -6.17 -12.90 5.43
CA VAL A 40 -5.97 -12.79 6.87
C VAL A 40 -7.23 -13.28 7.59
N THR A 41 -7.00 -14.12 8.58
CA THR A 41 -8.05 -14.64 9.46
C THR A 41 -7.80 -14.15 10.88
N GLY A 42 -8.82 -14.22 11.72
CA GLY A 42 -8.62 -13.85 13.11
C GLY A 42 -9.88 -13.81 13.94
N THR A 43 -9.72 -13.32 15.17
CA THR A 43 -10.83 -13.08 16.11
C THR A 43 -10.74 -11.68 16.68
N VAL A 44 -11.90 -11.09 16.95
CA VAL A 44 -12.02 -9.84 17.70
C VAL A 44 -12.58 -10.15 19.08
N THR A 45 -11.88 -9.71 20.12
CA THR A 45 -12.28 -9.93 21.51
C THR A 45 -12.20 -8.64 22.32
N THR A 46 -13.14 -8.45 23.22
CA THR A 46 -13.14 -7.34 24.20
C THR A 46 -13.36 -7.94 25.58
N ASN A 47 -12.52 -7.58 26.55
CA ASN A 47 -12.49 -8.17 27.90
C ASN A 47 -12.45 -9.71 27.88
N GLY A 48 -11.71 -10.29 26.93
CA GLY A 48 -11.59 -11.73 26.73
C GLY A 48 -12.85 -12.42 26.15
N LYS A 49 -13.86 -11.67 25.72
CA LYS A 49 -15.09 -12.21 25.11
C LYS A 49 -15.14 -11.89 23.61
N PRO A 50 -15.61 -12.80 22.76
CA PRO A 50 -15.73 -12.55 21.32
C PRO A 50 -16.76 -11.45 21.03
N VAL A 51 -16.49 -10.65 20.01
CA VAL A 51 -17.37 -9.54 19.60
C VAL A 51 -17.91 -9.78 18.20
N SER A 52 -19.23 -9.90 18.08
CA SER A 52 -19.92 -10.18 16.83
C SER A 52 -20.38 -8.91 16.10
N GLY A 53 -20.47 -8.98 14.76
CA GLY A 53 -21.07 -7.95 13.91
C GLY A 53 -20.24 -6.68 13.73
N VAL A 54 -19.00 -6.67 14.24
CA VAL A 54 -18.07 -5.55 14.13
C VAL A 54 -17.38 -5.59 12.76
N ALA A 55 -17.25 -4.44 12.12
CA ALA A 55 -16.54 -4.34 10.85
C ALA A 55 -15.03 -4.36 11.09
N VAL A 56 -14.32 -5.25 10.41
CA VAL A 56 -12.86 -5.33 10.38
C VAL A 56 -12.40 -4.88 9.01
N ALA A 57 -11.47 -3.93 8.96
CA ALA A 57 -10.90 -3.43 7.70
C ALA A 57 -9.37 -3.51 7.73
N VAL A 58 -8.79 -4.02 6.65
CA VAL A 58 -7.34 -4.12 6.44
C VAL A 58 -6.88 -2.92 5.60
N TYR A 59 -5.77 -2.33 6.03
CA TYR A 59 -5.15 -1.18 5.39
C TYR A 59 -3.66 -1.42 5.16
N GLY A 60 -3.17 -0.87 4.05
CA GLY A 60 -1.75 -0.64 3.83
C GLY A 60 -1.40 0.80 4.23
N ALA A 61 -0.28 0.99 4.92
CA ALA A 61 0.29 2.30 5.15
C ALA A 61 0.71 2.91 3.80
N GLY A 62 0.25 4.12 3.53
CA GLY A 62 0.65 4.90 2.36
C GLY A 62 1.34 6.19 2.79
N GLU A 63 2.06 6.82 1.87
CA GLU A 63 2.90 8.00 2.14
C GLU A 63 2.13 9.17 2.76
N SER A 64 0.91 9.42 2.29
CA SER A 64 0.08 10.54 2.78
C SER A 64 -1.22 10.10 3.45
N ARG A 65 -1.68 8.87 3.18
CA ARG A 65 -2.90 8.32 3.75
C ARG A 65 -2.88 6.80 3.72
N ALA A 66 -3.61 6.19 4.63
CA ALA A 66 -3.91 4.77 4.61
C ALA A 66 -4.65 4.38 3.31
N ARG A 67 -4.27 3.24 2.72
CA ARG A 67 -4.95 2.62 1.59
C ARG A 67 -5.80 1.46 2.09
N TRP A 68 -7.09 1.47 1.79
CA TRP A 68 -7.97 0.34 2.07
C TRP A 68 -7.63 -0.85 1.17
N LEU A 69 -7.53 -2.05 1.74
CA LEU A 69 -7.16 -3.28 1.03
C LEU A 69 -8.27 -4.33 1.05
N GLY A 70 -9.10 -4.36 2.09
CA GLY A 70 -10.17 -5.34 2.25
C GLY A 70 -10.94 -5.17 3.56
N GLY A 71 -12.06 -5.85 3.71
CA GLY A 71 -12.83 -5.82 4.96
C GLY A 71 -13.91 -6.89 5.05
N SER A 72 -14.30 -7.22 6.27
CA SER A 72 -15.34 -8.21 6.59
C SER A 72 -16.03 -7.83 7.90
N LYS A 73 -17.08 -8.54 8.29
CA LYS A 73 -17.72 -8.43 9.60
C LYS A 73 -17.44 -9.68 10.42
N THR A 74 -17.28 -9.49 11.72
CA THR A 74 -17.10 -10.64 12.62
C THR A 74 -18.36 -11.49 12.73
N ALA A 75 -18.18 -12.81 12.72
CA ALA A 75 -19.26 -13.77 12.95
C ALA A 75 -19.69 -13.80 14.44
N SER A 76 -20.63 -14.67 14.79
CA SER A 76 -21.17 -14.79 16.16
C SER A 76 -20.12 -15.17 17.20
N ASP A 77 -19.09 -15.90 16.80
CA ASP A 77 -17.93 -16.30 17.60
C ASP A 77 -16.79 -15.27 17.57
N GLY A 78 -17.01 -14.10 16.96
CA GLY A 78 -16.01 -13.04 16.82
C GLY A 78 -14.97 -13.28 15.73
N SER A 79 -15.07 -14.37 14.97
CA SER A 79 -14.12 -14.69 13.90
C SER A 79 -14.32 -13.81 12.66
N PHE A 80 -13.25 -13.58 11.90
CA PHE A 80 -13.29 -12.94 10.59
C PHE A 80 -12.31 -13.59 9.61
N SER A 81 -12.59 -13.41 8.32
CA SER A 81 -11.69 -13.76 7.22
C SER A 81 -11.78 -12.66 6.16
N ILE A 82 -10.63 -12.17 5.69
CA ILE A 82 -10.53 -11.08 4.72
C ILE A 82 -9.49 -11.45 3.68
N ASP A 83 -9.93 -11.52 2.43
CA ASP A 83 -9.04 -11.58 1.29
C ASP A 83 -8.62 -10.16 0.91
N TYR A 84 -7.33 -9.98 0.63
CA TYR A 84 -6.79 -8.71 0.20
C TYR A 84 -5.55 -8.88 -0.67
N GLU A 85 -5.22 -7.84 -1.41
CA GLU A 85 -4.00 -7.78 -2.21
C GLU A 85 -2.84 -7.22 -1.37
N VAL A 86 -1.72 -7.95 -1.33
CA VAL A 86 -0.53 -7.53 -0.60
C VAL A 86 0.09 -6.30 -1.27
N PRO A 87 0.26 -5.16 -0.56
CA PRO A 87 0.94 -4.01 -1.13
C PRO A 87 2.44 -4.27 -1.29
N LEU A 88 3.07 -3.56 -2.23
CA LEU A 88 4.51 -3.59 -2.43
C LEU A 88 5.18 -2.72 -1.37
N GLY A 89 5.43 -3.30 -0.20
CA GLY A 89 6.06 -2.63 0.94
C GLY A 89 5.11 -1.85 1.84
N GLY A 90 5.68 -1.24 2.89
CA GLY A 90 4.94 -0.52 3.93
C GLY A 90 4.30 -1.44 4.99
N LEU A 91 3.66 -0.86 5.99
CA LEU A 91 2.99 -1.61 7.06
C LEU A 91 1.59 -2.04 6.62
N VAL A 92 1.18 -3.26 6.95
CA VAL A 92 -0.21 -3.73 6.83
C VAL A 92 -0.80 -3.90 8.23
N TYR A 93 -2.01 -3.38 8.44
CA TYR A 93 -2.69 -3.42 9.73
C TYR A 93 -4.20 -3.53 9.56
N ALA A 94 -4.87 -4.06 10.59
CA ALA A 94 -6.31 -4.18 10.67
C ALA A 94 -6.87 -3.22 11.73
N ILE A 95 -8.05 -2.66 11.44
CA ILE A 95 -8.80 -1.80 12.37
C ILE A 95 -10.23 -2.32 12.49
N THR A 96 -10.76 -2.34 13.72
CA THR A 96 -12.18 -2.58 13.97
C THR A 96 -12.98 -1.28 14.04
N ASN A 97 -14.15 -1.26 13.41
CA ASN A 97 -15.16 -0.21 13.53
C ASN A 97 -16.43 -0.81 14.12
N ASP A 98 -16.97 -0.20 15.16
CA ASP A 98 -18.28 -0.59 15.67
C ASP A 98 -19.42 -0.15 14.74
N ALA A 99 -20.65 -0.54 15.09
CA ALA A 99 -21.84 -0.19 14.33
C ALA A 99 -22.07 1.33 14.18
N SER A 100 -21.45 2.15 15.04
CA SER A 100 -21.50 3.62 14.96
C SER A 100 -20.39 4.23 14.10
N GLY A 101 -19.51 3.41 13.54
CA GLY A 101 -18.33 3.85 12.78
C GLY A 101 -17.18 4.34 13.65
N ARG A 102 -17.26 4.15 14.98
CA ARG A 102 -16.14 4.49 15.88
C ARG A 102 -15.12 3.37 15.83
N ARG A 103 -13.86 3.75 15.57
CA ARG A 103 -12.70 2.85 15.61
C ARG A 103 -12.48 2.40 17.04
N ARG A 104 -12.33 1.09 17.25
CA ARG A 104 -12.14 0.54 18.60
C ARG A 104 -10.74 0.03 18.81
N GLU A 105 -10.29 -0.84 17.93
CA GLU A 105 -9.06 -1.59 18.15
C GLU A 105 -8.24 -1.67 16.87
N VAL A 106 -6.93 -1.78 17.06
CA VAL A 106 -5.94 -1.88 15.98
C VAL A 106 -5.03 -3.06 16.26
N ALA A 107 -4.65 -3.75 15.18
CA ALA A 107 -3.66 -4.80 15.23
C ALA A 107 -2.79 -4.76 13.97
N VAL A 108 -1.48 -4.89 14.16
CA VAL A 108 -0.51 -4.91 13.06
C VAL A 108 -0.43 -6.33 12.51
N ILE A 109 -0.57 -6.47 11.19
CA ILE A 109 -0.43 -7.75 10.49
C ILE A 109 1.04 -8.01 10.16
N GLY A 110 1.78 -6.96 9.80
CA GLY A 110 3.20 -7.03 9.52
C GLY A 110 3.60 -6.08 8.40
N SER A 111 4.81 -6.23 7.92
CA SER A 111 5.29 -5.52 6.73
C SER A 111 5.57 -6.55 5.64
N PRO A 112 4.97 -6.43 4.44
CA PRO A 112 5.39 -7.22 3.30
C PRO A 112 6.88 -7.01 3.10
N LEU A 113 7.58 -8.05 2.67
CA LEU A 113 8.98 -7.88 2.32
C LEU A 113 9.07 -6.85 1.19
N ASP A 114 9.91 -5.82 1.41
CA ASP A 114 10.33 -4.96 0.32
C ASP A 114 11.06 -5.85 -0.70
N VAL A 115 10.41 -6.10 -1.82
CA VAL A 115 10.98 -6.87 -2.94
C VAL A 115 12.26 -6.21 -3.50
N GLY A 116 12.56 -4.97 -3.10
CA GLY A 116 13.82 -4.27 -3.35
C GLY A 116 14.92 -4.40 -2.26
N CYS A 117 14.61 -4.87 -1.05
CA CYS A 117 15.58 -4.97 0.06
C CYS A 117 16.29 -6.33 0.18
N ALA A 118 15.99 -7.28 -0.71
CA ALA A 118 16.68 -8.58 -0.76
C ALA A 118 18.20 -8.48 -0.95
N SER A 119 18.72 -7.31 -1.35
CA SER A 119 20.16 -7.06 -1.53
C SER A 119 20.86 -6.43 -0.31
N THR A 120 20.14 -5.85 0.66
CA THR A 120 20.75 -5.08 1.77
C THR A 120 20.51 -5.69 3.15
N CYS A 121 19.46 -6.49 3.34
CA CYS A 121 19.29 -7.30 4.54
C CYS A 121 20.18 -8.56 4.43
N GLY A 122 21.31 -8.57 5.13
CA GLY A 122 22.41 -9.55 5.06
C GLY A 122 22.10 -11.03 5.35
N ARG A 123 20.86 -11.49 5.25
CA ARG A 123 20.59 -12.90 5.00
C ARG A 123 20.64 -13.10 3.49
N ARG A 124 21.67 -13.82 3.01
CA ARG A 124 21.75 -14.39 1.66
C ARG A 124 20.35 -14.89 1.22
N ALA A 125 19.59 -14.05 0.55
CA ALA A 125 18.58 -14.49 -0.37
C ALA A 125 19.38 -15.02 -1.55
N THR A 126 19.80 -16.28 -1.43
CA THR A 126 20.44 -17.02 -2.51
C THR A 126 19.43 -16.99 -3.66
N MET A 127 19.70 -16.09 -4.60
CA MET A 127 19.03 -15.94 -5.89
C MET A 127 19.23 -17.21 -6.69
N ALA A 128 18.40 -18.22 -6.40
CA ALA A 128 18.29 -19.44 -7.16
C ALA A 128 16.80 -19.67 -7.45
N GLY A 129 16.24 -18.85 -8.35
CA GLY A 129 14.95 -19.09 -9.01
C GLY A 129 13.70 -19.16 -8.11
N ARG A 130 13.80 -18.86 -6.81
CA ARG A 130 12.66 -18.88 -5.90
C ARG A 130 11.94 -17.54 -5.95
N LEU A 131 10.71 -17.54 -6.47
CA LEU A 131 9.78 -16.41 -6.39
C LEU A 131 9.78 -15.88 -4.94
N ILE A 132 10.20 -14.63 -4.75
CA ILE A 132 10.11 -13.96 -3.46
C ILE A 132 8.62 -13.83 -3.15
N ASP A 133 8.19 -14.40 -2.04
CA ASP A 133 6.81 -14.27 -1.58
C ASP A 133 6.65 -12.91 -0.87
N PRO A 134 5.88 -11.95 -1.44
CA PRO A 134 5.66 -10.67 -0.79
C PRO A 134 4.92 -10.80 0.55
N ALA A 135 4.22 -11.92 0.79
CA ALA A 135 3.50 -12.18 2.04
C ALA A 135 4.36 -12.78 3.15
N ALA A 136 5.65 -13.07 2.91
CA ALA A 136 6.49 -13.79 3.88
C ALA A 136 6.76 -13.05 5.22
N GLY A 137 6.39 -11.76 5.32
CA GLY A 137 6.46 -10.96 6.55
C GLY A 137 5.09 -10.63 7.16
N LEU A 138 4.01 -11.26 6.69
CA LEU A 138 2.64 -11.00 7.10
C LEU A 138 2.09 -12.16 7.92
N GLU A 139 1.44 -11.84 9.04
CA GLU A 139 0.69 -12.82 9.82
C GLU A 139 -0.61 -13.20 9.11
N SER A 140 -0.90 -14.50 9.03
CA SER A 140 -2.14 -15.03 8.44
C SER A 140 -3.27 -15.17 9.44
N SER A 141 -2.95 -15.10 10.74
CA SER A 141 -3.90 -15.22 11.85
C SER A 141 -3.67 -14.11 12.87
N LEU A 142 -4.74 -13.45 13.30
CA LEU A 142 -4.68 -12.27 14.15
C LEU A 142 -5.70 -12.34 15.30
N THR A 143 -5.30 -11.91 16.49
CA THR A 143 -6.24 -11.60 17.57
C THR A 143 -6.26 -10.09 17.75
N ILE A 144 -7.44 -9.47 17.56
CA ILE A 144 -7.64 -8.04 17.78
C ILE A 144 -8.33 -7.85 19.13
N ASN A 145 -7.71 -7.05 20.01
CA ASN A 145 -8.26 -6.72 21.32
C ASN A 145 -7.65 -5.43 21.89
N GLU A 146 -7.91 -5.15 23.17
CA GLU A 146 -7.37 -3.99 23.86
C GLU A 146 -5.84 -4.08 24.02
N ARG A 147 -5.28 -5.29 24.15
CA ARG A 147 -3.82 -5.48 24.29
C ARG A 147 -3.08 -5.14 23.01
N THR A 148 -3.57 -5.55 21.84
CA THR A 148 -2.94 -5.20 20.56
C THR A 148 -3.00 -3.70 20.30
N THR A 149 -4.08 -3.05 20.73
CA THR A 149 -4.24 -1.60 20.62
C THR A 149 -3.26 -0.84 21.51
N VAL A 150 -3.09 -1.30 22.77
CA VAL A 150 -2.08 -0.74 23.70
C VAL A 150 -0.67 -0.96 23.16
N ALA A 151 -0.35 -2.17 22.68
CA ALA A 151 0.95 -2.47 22.09
C ALA A 151 1.25 -1.59 20.87
N SER A 152 0.26 -1.39 19.98
CA SER A 152 0.40 -0.54 18.80
C SER A 152 0.64 0.93 19.17
N SER A 153 -0.11 1.43 20.17
CA SER A 153 0.04 2.80 20.66
C SER A 153 1.38 3.02 21.35
N PHE A 154 1.85 2.04 22.11
CA PHE A 154 3.16 2.07 22.76
C PHE A 154 4.30 2.05 21.74
N ALA A 155 4.22 1.19 20.74
CA ALA A 155 5.18 1.16 19.63
C ALA A 155 5.22 2.51 18.90
N LEU A 156 4.05 3.10 18.60
CA LEU A 156 3.98 4.42 17.98
C LEU A 156 4.61 5.52 18.85
N ALA A 157 4.36 5.50 20.16
CA ALA A 157 4.95 6.46 21.09
C ALA A 157 6.49 6.34 21.15
N GLN A 158 7.01 5.11 21.15
CA GLN A 158 8.43 4.83 21.08
C GLN A 158 9.07 5.35 19.79
N TYR A 159 8.39 5.17 18.66
CA TYR A 159 8.86 5.70 17.38
C TYR A 159 9.01 7.23 17.41
N PHE A 160 8.00 7.94 17.92
CA PHE A 160 8.07 9.41 18.05
C PHE A 160 9.13 9.90 19.04
N HIS A 161 9.47 9.09 20.05
CA HIS A 161 10.56 9.41 20.99
C HIS A 161 11.95 9.02 20.48
N GLY A 162 12.07 8.52 19.25
CA GLY A 162 13.35 8.08 18.68
C GLY A 162 13.94 6.85 19.38
N THR A 163 13.15 6.15 20.19
CA THR A 163 13.58 4.91 20.85
C THR A 163 13.47 3.74 19.87
N THR A 164 14.51 2.91 19.80
CA THR A 164 14.48 1.69 18.98
C THR A 164 13.57 0.65 19.62
N ILE A 165 12.59 0.16 18.84
CA ILE A 165 11.64 -0.85 19.27
C ILE A 165 12.25 -2.22 18.98
N TYR A 166 12.47 -3.02 20.02
CA TYR A 166 12.85 -4.42 19.89
C TYR A 166 11.64 -5.29 20.22
N GLY A 167 11.23 -6.15 19.29
CA GLY A 167 10.28 -7.22 19.59
C GLY A 167 11.00 -8.33 20.35
N VAL A 168 10.50 -8.66 21.54
CA VAL A 168 10.82 -9.95 22.18
C VAL A 168 9.86 -10.99 21.61
N GLN A 169 10.42 -11.97 20.88
CA GLN A 169 9.70 -13.17 20.44
C GLN A 169 9.50 -14.14 21.59
#